data_AF-A0A1H6F3R8-F1
#
_entry.id   AF-A0A1H6F3R8-F1
#
_cell.length_a   1.000
_cell.length_b   1.000
_cell.length_c   1.000
_cell.angle_alpha   90.00
_cell.angle_beta   90.00
_cell.angle_gamma   90.00
#
_symmetry.space_group_name_H-M   'P 1'
#
loop_
_entity.id
_entity.type
_entity.pdbx_description
1 polymer ?
#
loop_
_entity_poly.entity_id
_entity_poly.type
_entity_poly.pdbx_seq_one_letter_code
_entity_poly.pdbx_strand_id
1 'polypeptide(L)'
;MGAEGRRDSPSRQGKITNIANADQLLRYAAQAQLAKIGSKQTRIAEITGQDRAAITKKIQKLTVEYAKKLDTIIIALKPEMDRPGGLASLAVRLRGLEDAAGLSAQIPAPWTKELLKSHAEDEFAVLIQASGVLSLFMALQSRPGQAQVDMTEIVSRYREEIRKLVDRLIIIGGSPPTPRNIDALVLLGSLGAYAFDLADTGLRTGLERAIRTKPLGFRAWRAVSKTVRISKSLGLQPAGLKDWVQVLIEDAEDLRERSLYPARSLDLELALNVPKAWSPSHTRGLDWAGAALLNRAENTDASLRERGTAALGAWERALREGRDPAPVKERLEVLISSFTDEAKKPGASAGPLWVAATLRSLLTTGVGVCNAWPEGEAPCRIVVRDTALELQNAAERIPLAILPDTITLVEHALLQNQGVHRREAIDTLSAGGWATPVARALETVLIHKDSESWLRCRALFALGFLNVRDSSVSRILKDACIKAYYELERLEKEDLVSKPQTSELHAALFAVGDCFGATGAEAEARDIRHRLERMLQEIVHKSKHRHSPSYVPVLRATAYLLVVTAQPQIGAEEDLSHRLLTELSKDADEPTADLSRWALGFRFGPGGTIRPLHHAPLYPSPDA
;
A
#
# COMPACT_ATOMS: atom_id res chain seq x y z
N MET A 1 29.48 -48.36 11.61
CA MET A 1 30.50 -47.34 11.95
C MET A 1 31.13 -46.87 10.65
N GLY A 2 30.98 -45.67 10.12
CA GLY A 2 30.28 -44.45 10.52
C GLY A 2 30.66 -43.43 9.45
N ALA A 3 29.90 -43.39 8.36
CA ALA A 3 30.09 -42.41 7.29
C ALA A 3 29.34 -41.13 7.69
N GLU A 4 30.04 -40.19 8.32
CA GLU A 4 29.51 -38.86 8.60
C GLU A 4 29.36 -38.10 7.29
N GLY A 5 28.09 -37.88 6.93
CA GLY A 5 27.69 -37.07 5.81
C GLY A 5 28.23 -35.65 5.92
N ARG A 6 28.88 -35.22 4.83
CA ARG A 6 28.97 -33.79 4.50
C ARG A 6 27.55 -33.24 4.47
N ARG A 7 27.17 -32.54 5.53
CA ARG A 7 26.02 -31.65 5.51
C ARG A 7 26.32 -30.61 4.44
N ASP A 8 25.56 -30.65 3.36
CA ASP A 8 25.44 -29.53 2.45
C ASP A 8 25.15 -28.29 3.30
N SER A 9 26.16 -27.43 3.42
CA SER A 9 25.99 -26.10 3.97
C SER A 9 24.96 -25.40 3.09
N PRO A 10 23.87 -24.84 3.62
CA PRO A 10 22.87 -24.16 2.81
C PRO A 10 23.57 -23.06 2.02
N SER A 11 23.62 -23.23 0.70
CA SER A 11 24.27 -22.31 -0.22
C SER A 11 23.83 -20.87 0.05
N ARG A 12 24.78 -19.93 0.11
CA ARG A 12 24.57 -18.46 0.18
C ARG A 12 23.75 -17.88 -1.00
N GLN A 13 23.15 -18.71 -1.83
CA GLN A 13 22.34 -18.36 -3.00
C GLN A 13 20.88 -18.15 -2.58
N GLY A 14 20.52 -16.93 -2.17
CA GLY A 14 19.11 -16.62 -1.88
C GLY A 14 18.84 -15.32 -1.12
N LYS A 15 19.83 -14.82 -0.36
CA LYS A 15 19.60 -13.75 0.62
C LYS A 15 19.13 -12.43 -0.02
N ILE A 16 18.09 -11.83 0.55
CA ILE A 16 17.70 -10.44 0.29
C ILE A 16 18.75 -9.53 0.93
N THR A 17 19.49 -8.83 0.08
CA THR A 17 20.51 -7.85 0.50
C THR A 17 20.11 -6.42 0.15
N ASN A 18 19.12 -6.25 -0.72
CA ASN A 18 18.62 -4.95 -1.11
C ASN A 18 17.10 -4.97 -1.31
N ILE A 19 16.37 -4.27 -0.45
CA ILE A 19 14.90 -4.17 -0.53
C ILE A 19 14.42 -3.47 -1.81
N ALA A 20 15.25 -2.62 -2.43
CA ALA A 20 14.92 -1.97 -3.69
C ALA A 20 15.17 -2.86 -4.92
N ASN A 21 15.71 -4.08 -4.75
CA ASN A 21 15.96 -5.00 -5.86
C ASN A 21 14.76 -5.93 -6.10
N ALA A 22 13.94 -5.58 -7.10
CA ALA A 22 12.76 -6.35 -7.48
C ALA A 22 13.03 -7.84 -7.78
N ASP A 23 14.19 -8.18 -8.33
CA ASP A 23 14.54 -9.57 -8.67
C ASP A 23 14.76 -10.42 -7.43
N GLN A 24 15.36 -9.84 -6.37
CA GLN A 24 15.54 -10.53 -5.10
C GLN A 24 14.19 -10.79 -4.41
N LEU A 25 13.30 -9.81 -4.43
CA LEU A 25 11.96 -9.92 -3.85
C LEU A 25 11.10 -10.96 -4.58
N LEU A 26 11.10 -10.95 -5.92
CA LEU A 26 10.38 -11.93 -6.72
C LEU A 26 10.92 -13.34 -6.55
N ARG A 27 12.24 -13.48 -6.44
CA ARG A 27 12.89 -14.76 -6.18
C ARG A 27 12.47 -15.32 -4.83
N TYR A 28 12.49 -14.49 -3.77
CA TYR A 28 11.98 -14.88 -2.46
C TYR A 28 10.53 -15.32 -2.55
N ALA A 29 9.64 -14.50 -3.14
CA ALA A 29 8.21 -14.81 -3.19
C ALA A 29 7.95 -16.13 -3.91
N ALA A 30 8.63 -16.37 -5.04
CA ALA A 30 8.54 -17.63 -5.77
C ALA A 30 9.05 -18.81 -4.91
N GLN A 31 10.23 -18.71 -4.30
CA GLN A 31 10.77 -19.76 -3.43
C GLN A 31 9.86 -20.04 -2.22
N ALA A 32 9.27 -19.00 -1.65
CA ALA A 32 8.38 -19.08 -0.50
C ALA A 32 7.07 -19.81 -0.82
N GLN A 33 6.46 -19.53 -1.97
CA GLN A 33 5.29 -20.28 -2.44
C GLN A 33 5.64 -21.74 -2.74
N LEU A 34 6.80 -22.00 -3.37
CA LEU A 34 7.26 -23.37 -3.63
C LEU A 34 7.48 -24.17 -2.35
N ALA A 35 8.01 -23.53 -1.31
CA ALA A 35 8.16 -24.16 -0.01
C ALA A 35 6.80 -24.51 0.61
N LYS A 36 5.77 -23.66 0.45
CA LYS A 36 4.42 -23.85 1.00
C LYS A 36 3.66 -25.02 0.34
N ILE A 37 3.91 -25.31 -0.93
CA ILE A 37 3.30 -26.46 -1.63
C ILE A 37 4.06 -27.78 -1.39
N GLY A 38 5.18 -27.76 -0.64
CA GLY A 38 6.00 -28.94 -0.37
C GLY A 38 6.58 -29.61 -1.63
N SER A 39 6.46 -28.97 -2.79
CA SER A 39 6.89 -29.52 -4.07
C SER A 39 8.34 -29.12 -4.32
N LYS A 40 9.20 -30.14 -4.46
CA LYS A 40 10.57 -29.92 -4.95
C LYS A 40 10.48 -29.40 -6.39
N GLN A 41 11.43 -28.57 -6.79
CA GLN A 41 11.56 -28.08 -8.18
C GLN A 41 11.47 -29.20 -9.23
N THR A 42 11.77 -30.45 -8.84
CA THR A 42 11.56 -31.68 -9.63
C THR A 42 10.12 -31.86 -10.12
N ARG A 43 9.10 -31.60 -9.29
CA ARG A 43 7.70 -31.75 -9.70
C ARG A 43 7.26 -30.67 -10.69
N ILE A 44 7.83 -29.48 -10.55
CA ILE A 44 7.64 -28.39 -11.53
C ILE A 44 8.38 -28.72 -12.81
N ALA A 45 9.59 -29.29 -12.73
CA ALA A 45 10.36 -29.80 -13.87
C ALA A 45 9.55 -30.81 -14.68
N GLU A 46 8.95 -31.78 -14.01
CA GLU A 46 8.07 -32.78 -14.61
C GLU A 46 6.86 -32.13 -15.32
N ILE A 47 6.13 -31.25 -14.62
CA ILE A 47 4.94 -30.57 -15.18
C ILE A 47 5.29 -29.68 -16.37
N THR A 48 6.44 -29.02 -16.33
CA THR A 48 6.85 -28.06 -17.36
C THR A 48 7.67 -28.69 -18.49
N GLY A 49 8.09 -29.94 -18.35
CA GLY A 49 9.06 -30.60 -19.23
C GLY A 49 10.43 -29.93 -19.26
N GLN A 50 10.82 -29.22 -18.18
CA GLN A 50 12.06 -28.45 -18.11
C GLN A 50 13.05 -29.07 -17.14
N ASP A 51 14.35 -28.95 -17.42
CA ASP A 51 15.36 -29.36 -16.46
C ASP A 51 15.33 -28.48 -15.19
N ARG A 52 15.71 -29.07 -14.05
CA ARG A 52 15.73 -28.41 -12.74
C ARG A 52 16.68 -27.22 -12.71
N ALA A 53 17.82 -27.29 -13.39
CA ALA A 53 18.76 -26.17 -13.46
C ALA A 53 18.15 -25.01 -14.27
N ALA A 54 17.40 -25.31 -15.33
CA ALA A 54 16.67 -24.31 -16.11
C ALA A 54 15.59 -23.61 -15.27
N ILE A 55 14.83 -24.33 -14.46
CA ILE A 55 13.85 -23.76 -13.53
C ILE A 55 14.53 -22.86 -12.49
N THR A 56 15.65 -23.31 -11.92
CA THR A 56 16.40 -22.54 -10.94
C THR A 56 16.88 -21.22 -11.54
N LYS A 57 17.42 -21.25 -12.75
CA LYS A 57 17.84 -20.05 -13.48
C LYS A 57 16.66 -19.09 -13.75
N LYS A 58 15.48 -19.63 -14.10
CA LYS A 58 14.27 -18.82 -14.29
C LYS A 58 13.72 -18.22 -13.00
N ILE A 59 13.80 -18.93 -11.87
CA ILE A 59 13.42 -18.38 -10.56
C ILE A 59 14.40 -17.29 -10.12
N GLN A 60 15.69 -17.43 -10.44
CA GLN A 60 16.69 -16.42 -10.11
C GLN A 60 16.43 -15.08 -10.82
N LYS A 61 15.91 -15.12 -12.05
CA LYS A 61 15.49 -13.95 -12.83
C LYS A 61 14.09 -14.18 -13.40
N LEU A 62 13.09 -14.02 -12.53
CA LEU A 62 11.69 -14.29 -12.85
C LEU A 62 11.16 -13.23 -13.83
N THR A 63 10.84 -13.62 -15.07
CA THR A 63 10.08 -12.77 -15.99
C THR A 63 8.60 -12.79 -15.62
N VAL A 64 7.82 -11.78 -16.04
CA VAL A 64 6.40 -11.77 -15.70
C VAL A 64 5.63 -12.93 -16.35
N GLU A 65 6.00 -13.31 -17.58
CA GLU A 65 5.41 -14.47 -18.27
C GLU A 65 5.66 -15.77 -17.49
N TYR A 66 6.89 -15.99 -17.03
CA TYR A 66 7.19 -17.18 -16.26
C TYR A 66 6.57 -17.14 -14.85
N ALA A 67 6.44 -15.94 -14.25
CA ALA A 67 5.69 -15.76 -13.01
C ALA A 67 4.22 -16.18 -13.17
N LYS A 68 3.54 -15.78 -14.25
CA LYS A 68 2.17 -16.23 -14.57
C LYS A 68 2.07 -17.74 -14.73
N LYS A 69 3.01 -18.33 -15.46
CA LYS A 69 3.08 -19.79 -15.64
C LYS A 69 3.24 -20.49 -14.29
N LEU A 70 4.10 -19.94 -13.43
CA LEU A 70 4.35 -20.48 -12.10
C LEU A 70 3.12 -20.35 -11.19
N ASP A 71 2.45 -19.18 -11.16
CA ASP A 71 1.18 -18.98 -10.44
C ASP A 71 0.14 -20.04 -10.85
N THR A 72 -0.01 -20.31 -12.15
CA THR A 72 -0.95 -21.30 -12.69
C THR A 72 -0.62 -22.72 -12.21
N ILE A 73 0.65 -23.11 -12.28
CA ILE A 73 1.11 -24.44 -11.81
C ILE A 73 0.90 -24.58 -10.30
N ILE A 74 1.21 -23.53 -9.54
CA ILE A 74 1.13 -23.51 -8.09
C ILE A 74 -0.33 -23.67 -7.63
N ILE A 75 -1.27 -22.94 -8.24
CA ILE A 75 -2.71 -23.07 -7.97
C ILE A 75 -3.21 -24.47 -8.33
N ALA A 76 -2.79 -25.01 -9.48
CA ALA A 76 -3.16 -26.38 -9.87
C ALA A 76 -2.64 -27.45 -8.90
N LEU A 77 -1.46 -27.24 -8.32
CA LEU A 77 -0.85 -28.16 -7.36
C LEU A 77 -1.43 -28.04 -5.94
N LYS A 78 -1.90 -26.85 -5.55
CA LYS A 78 -2.49 -26.62 -4.22
C LYS A 78 -3.64 -25.60 -4.30
N PRO A 79 -4.84 -26.01 -4.76
CA PRO A 79 -6.00 -25.13 -4.90
C PRO A 79 -6.44 -24.49 -3.58
N GLU A 80 -6.28 -25.23 -2.48
CA GLU A 80 -6.59 -24.83 -1.10
C GLU A 80 -5.61 -23.80 -0.52
N MET A 81 -4.60 -23.37 -1.29
CA MET A 81 -3.62 -22.42 -0.77
C MET A 81 -4.25 -21.04 -0.63
N ASP A 82 -4.45 -20.62 0.63
CA ASP A 82 -4.93 -19.30 0.98
C ASP A 82 -4.17 -18.21 0.21
N ARG A 83 -4.94 -17.55 -0.67
CA ARG A 83 -4.64 -16.45 -1.59
C ARG A 83 -3.20 -15.91 -1.47
N PRO A 84 -2.19 -16.57 -2.07
CA PRO A 84 -0.93 -15.88 -2.24
C PRO A 84 -1.16 -14.73 -3.21
N GLY A 85 -0.68 -13.53 -2.88
CA GLY A 85 -0.63 -12.45 -3.88
C GLY A 85 0.14 -12.97 -5.10
N GLY A 86 -0.48 -13.00 -6.29
CA GLY A 86 0.12 -13.64 -7.47
C GLY A 86 1.51 -13.07 -7.78
N LEU A 87 2.46 -13.94 -8.13
CA LEU A 87 3.84 -13.56 -8.49
C LEU A 87 3.84 -12.60 -9.68
N ALA A 88 2.95 -12.80 -10.64
CA ALA A 88 2.80 -11.89 -11.77
C ALA A 88 2.34 -10.49 -11.32
N SER A 89 1.35 -10.40 -10.41
CA SER A 89 0.91 -9.12 -9.84
C SER A 89 2.04 -8.46 -9.04
N LEU A 90 2.77 -9.21 -8.22
CA LEU A 90 3.94 -8.69 -7.51
C LEU A 90 4.98 -8.13 -8.50
N ALA A 91 5.25 -8.84 -9.60
CA ALA A 91 6.24 -8.41 -10.58
C ALA A 91 5.87 -7.06 -11.21
N VAL A 92 4.59 -6.88 -11.59
CA VAL A 92 4.10 -5.60 -12.11
C VAL A 92 4.14 -4.49 -11.05
N ARG A 93 3.85 -4.81 -9.78
CA ARG A 93 3.94 -3.83 -8.68
C ARG A 93 5.36 -3.33 -8.46
N LEU A 94 6.35 -4.22 -8.50
CA LEU A 94 7.76 -3.90 -8.28
C LEU A 94 8.42 -3.23 -9.50
N ARG A 95 8.33 -3.85 -10.67
CA ARG A 95 9.02 -3.42 -11.90
C ARG A 95 8.20 -2.49 -12.81
N GLY A 96 6.88 -2.42 -12.64
CA GLY A 96 6.01 -1.72 -13.58
C GLY A 96 5.73 -2.56 -14.84
N LEU A 97 5.53 -1.88 -15.98
CA LEU A 97 5.17 -2.49 -17.26
C LEU A 97 6.36 -2.77 -18.19
N GLU A 98 7.58 -2.83 -17.65
CA GLU A 98 8.81 -3.06 -18.43
C GLU A 98 8.77 -4.40 -19.22
N ASP A 99 7.97 -5.37 -18.78
CA ASP A 99 7.64 -6.60 -19.52
C ASP A 99 6.18 -6.56 -20.00
N ALA A 100 5.97 -6.40 -21.31
CA ALA A 100 4.66 -6.19 -21.91
C ALA A 100 3.66 -7.36 -21.70
N ALA A 101 4.16 -8.55 -21.37
CA ALA A 101 3.35 -9.75 -21.21
C ALA A 101 2.59 -9.83 -19.87
N GLY A 102 2.82 -8.90 -18.94
CA GLY A 102 2.43 -9.04 -17.53
C GLY A 102 0.98 -8.72 -17.17
N LEU A 103 0.33 -7.79 -17.86
CA LEU A 103 -1.02 -7.34 -17.51
C LEU A 103 -2.13 -8.00 -18.33
N SER A 104 -1.82 -8.84 -19.32
CA SER A 104 -2.82 -9.43 -20.21
C SER A 104 -3.49 -10.69 -19.65
N ALA A 105 -4.82 -10.68 -19.55
CA ALA A 105 -5.62 -11.89 -19.61
C ALA A 105 -5.52 -12.42 -21.05
N GLN A 106 -5.26 -13.72 -21.22
CA GLN A 106 -5.32 -14.35 -22.53
C GLN A 106 -6.80 -14.53 -22.91
N ILE A 107 -7.38 -13.48 -23.48
CA ILE A 107 -8.77 -13.49 -23.95
C ILE A 107 -8.72 -13.76 -25.46
N PRO A 108 -9.47 -14.75 -25.97
CA PRO A 108 -9.59 -14.94 -27.41
C PRO A 108 -9.99 -13.64 -28.11
N ALA A 109 -9.32 -13.29 -29.20
CA ALA A 109 -9.54 -12.02 -29.91
C ALA A 109 -11.02 -11.71 -30.25
N PRO A 110 -11.87 -12.68 -30.64
CA PRO A 110 -13.30 -12.42 -30.87
C PRO A 110 -14.04 -11.97 -29.61
N TRP A 111 -13.65 -12.47 -28.45
CA TRP A 111 -14.33 -12.23 -27.17
C TRP A 111 -13.95 -10.89 -26.56
N THR A 112 -12.80 -10.32 -26.90
CA THR A 112 -12.37 -9.02 -26.35
C THR A 112 -13.41 -7.93 -26.62
N LYS A 113 -14.00 -7.88 -27.82
CA LYS A 113 -15.02 -6.87 -28.14
C LYS A 113 -16.34 -7.10 -27.41
N GLU A 114 -16.74 -8.35 -27.22
CA GLU A 114 -17.96 -8.71 -26.49
C GLU A 114 -17.80 -8.44 -24.99
N LEU A 115 -16.65 -8.81 -24.43
CA LEU A 115 -16.29 -8.55 -23.04
C LEU A 115 -16.24 -7.06 -22.72
N LEU A 116 -15.67 -6.23 -23.59
CA LEU A 116 -15.62 -4.78 -23.35
C LEU A 116 -17.01 -4.11 -23.41
N LYS A 117 -17.96 -4.74 -24.11
CA LYS A 117 -19.34 -4.28 -24.19
C LYS A 117 -20.24 -4.82 -23.07
N SER A 118 -19.84 -5.92 -22.41
CA SER A 118 -20.64 -6.51 -21.35
C SER A 118 -20.65 -5.64 -20.10
N HIS A 119 -21.75 -5.73 -19.34
CA HIS A 119 -21.81 -5.10 -18.03
C HIS A 119 -20.94 -5.90 -17.05
N ALA A 120 -19.96 -5.25 -16.42
CA ALA A 120 -19.17 -5.87 -15.37
C ALA A 120 -19.97 -5.86 -14.06
N GLU A 121 -20.35 -7.06 -13.61
CA GLU A 121 -21.16 -7.24 -12.40
C GLU A 121 -20.34 -7.18 -11.10
N ASP A 122 -19.03 -7.39 -11.18
CA ASP A 122 -18.14 -7.44 -10.01
C ASP A 122 -16.75 -6.82 -10.26
N GLU A 123 -15.92 -6.78 -9.21
CA GLU A 123 -14.54 -6.30 -9.26
C GLU A 123 -13.69 -7.08 -10.27
N PHE A 124 -13.91 -8.39 -10.38
CA PHE A 124 -13.09 -9.26 -11.22
C PHE A 124 -13.34 -8.99 -12.70
N ALA A 125 -14.59 -8.86 -13.11
CA ALA A 125 -14.98 -8.51 -14.48
C ALA A 125 -14.38 -7.16 -14.91
N VAL A 126 -14.38 -6.15 -14.03
CA VAL A 126 -13.75 -4.84 -14.32
C VAL A 126 -12.25 -4.98 -14.55
N LEU A 127 -11.55 -5.76 -13.70
CA LEU A 127 -10.10 -5.98 -13.85
C LEU A 127 -9.77 -6.72 -15.15
N ILE A 128 -10.58 -7.71 -15.54
CA ILE A 128 -10.40 -8.43 -16.83
C ILE A 128 -10.64 -7.47 -17.99
N GLN A 129 -11.69 -6.65 -17.98
CA GLN A 129 -11.95 -5.67 -19.04
C GLN A 129 -10.79 -4.68 -19.18
N ALA A 130 -10.31 -4.11 -18.07
CA ALA A 130 -9.17 -3.19 -18.07
C ALA A 130 -7.89 -3.85 -18.60
N SER A 131 -7.63 -5.09 -18.18
CA SER A 131 -6.54 -5.93 -18.70
C SER A 131 -6.66 -6.16 -20.22
N GLY A 132 -7.87 -6.44 -20.71
CA GLY A 132 -8.15 -6.60 -22.14
C GLY A 132 -7.85 -5.35 -22.95
N VAL A 133 -8.30 -4.17 -22.48
CA VAL A 133 -7.99 -2.87 -23.12
C VAL A 133 -6.49 -2.63 -23.17
N LEU A 134 -5.79 -2.80 -22.04
CA LEU A 134 -4.34 -2.60 -21.97
C LEU A 134 -3.57 -3.52 -22.92
N SER A 135 -4.01 -4.78 -23.02
CA SER A 135 -3.39 -5.76 -23.92
C SER A 135 -3.45 -5.31 -25.37
N LEU A 136 -4.56 -4.69 -25.80
CA LEU A 136 -4.69 -4.10 -27.14
C LEU A 136 -3.67 -2.97 -27.35
N PHE A 137 -3.54 -2.06 -26.39
CA PHE A 137 -2.61 -0.92 -26.50
C PHE A 137 -1.16 -1.39 -26.55
N MET A 138 -0.79 -2.33 -25.69
CA MET A 138 0.56 -2.88 -25.62
C MET A 138 0.95 -3.65 -26.88
N ALA A 139 0.02 -4.41 -27.47
CA ALA A 139 0.26 -5.13 -28.73
C ALA A 139 0.55 -4.18 -29.91
N LEU A 140 -0.04 -2.99 -29.88
CA LEU A 140 0.11 -1.98 -30.94
C LEU A 140 1.38 -1.15 -30.77
N GLN A 141 1.89 -1.00 -29.54
CA GLN A 141 3.18 -0.37 -29.26
C GLN A 141 4.38 -1.27 -29.58
N SER A 142 4.24 -2.60 -29.49
CA SER A 142 5.34 -3.58 -29.56
C SER A 142 5.88 -3.86 -30.98
N ARG A 143 5.66 -2.97 -31.97
CA ARG A 143 6.08 -3.18 -33.38
C ARG A 143 7.27 -2.30 -33.77
N PRO A 144 8.52 -2.75 -33.58
CA PRO A 144 9.68 -2.02 -34.10
C PRO A 144 9.69 -2.03 -35.64
N GLY A 145 9.83 -0.86 -36.26
CA GLY A 145 10.07 -0.71 -37.70
C GLY A 145 8.85 -0.55 -38.62
N GLN A 146 7.62 -0.50 -38.09
CA GLN A 146 6.43 -0.12 -38.86
C GLN A 146 5.98 1.31 -38.51
N ALA A 147 5.29 1.97 -39.45
CA ALA A 147 4.67 3.28 -39.23
C ALA A 147 3.94 3.28 -37.88
N GLN A 148 4.30 4.26 -37.04
CA GLN A 148 3.77 4.41 -35.69
C GLN A 148 2.25 4.47 -35.79
N VAL A 149 1.57 3.41 -35.34
CA VAL A 149 0.10 3.39 -35.36
C VAL A 149 -0.36 4.52 -34.46
N ASP A 150 -1.29 5.36 -34.96
CA ASP A 150 -1.81 6.47 -34.18
C ASP A 150 -2.62 5.92 -32.99
N MET A 151 -1.95 5.84 -31.84
CA MET A 151 -2.57 5.39 -30.59
C MET A 151 -3.76 6.26 -30.22
N THR A 152 -3.75 7.54 -30.59
CA THR A 152 -4.86 8.48 -30.38
C THR A 152 -6.14 7.95 -31.04
N GLU A 153 -6.05 7.53 -32.30
CA GLU A 153 -7.18 7.00 -33.05
C GLU A 153 -7.73 5.71 -32.42
N ILE A 154 -6.84 4.79 -32.02
CA ILE A 154 -7.24 3.52 -31.40
C ILE A 154 -7.91 3.76 -30.05
N VAL A 155 -7.31 4.57 -29.19
CA VAL A 155 -7.85 4.85 -27.86
C VAL A 155 -9.19 5.58 -27.99
N SER A 156 -9.34 6.47 -28.97
CA SER A 156 -10.60 7.15 -29.27
C SER A 156 -11.72 6.19 -29.70
N ARG A 157 -11.41 5.07 -30.38
CA ARG A 157 -12.39 4.03 -30.72
C ARG A 157 -12.97 3.30 -29.49
N TYR A 158 -12.25 3.27 -28.37
CA TYR A 158 -12.67 2.62 -27.12
C TYR A 158 -13.01 3.64 -26.02
N ARG A 159 -13.27 4.91 -26.38
CA ARG A 159 -13.40 6.01 -25.41
C ARG A 159 -14.47 5.76 -24.33
N GLU A 160 -15.63 5.21 -24.71
CA GLU A 160 -16.75 5.02 -23.79
C GLU A 160 -16.47 3.88 -22.81
N GLU A 161 -15.84 2.82 -23.31
CA GLU A 161 -15.40 1.69 -22.51
C GLU A 161 -14.30 2.12 -21.53
N ILE A 162 -13.31 2.90 -21.98
CA ILE A 162 -12.24 3.43 -21.12
C ILE A 162 -12.83 4.33 -20.04
N ARG A 163 -13.74 5.25 -20.40
CA ARG A 163 -14.37 6.15 -19.43
C ARG A 163 -15.08 5.39 -18.31
N LYS A 164 -15.90 4.41 -18.67
CA LYS A 164 -16.58 3.53 -17.69
C LYS A 164 -15.59 2.73 -16.85
N LEU A 165 -14.50 2.26 -17.45
CA LEU A 165 -13.46 1.51 -16.74
C LEU A 165 -12.68 2.38 -15.76
N VAL A 166 -12.25 3.58 -16.17
CA VAL A 166 -11.57 4.55 -15.30
C VAL A 166 -12.38 4.79 -14.04
N ASP A 167 -13.66 5.09 -14.23
CA ASP A 167 -14.59 5.34 -13.15
C ASP A 167 -14.68 4.16 -12.17
N ARG A 168 -14.91 2.95 -12.68
CA ARG A 168 -14.98 1.73 -11.86
C ARG A 168 -13.66 1.42 -11.15
N LEU A 169 -12.53 1.56 -11.84
CA LEU A 169 -11.20 1.33 -11.28
C LEU A 169 -10.87 2.33 -10.17
N ILE A 170 -11.32 3.58 -10.25
CA ILE A 170 -11.18 4.56 -9.17
C ILE A 170 -11.92 4.08 -7.92
N ILE A 171 -13.15 3.59 -8.05
CA ILE A 171 -13.95 3.12 -6.91
C ILE A 171 -13.33 1.85 -6.29
N ILE A 172 -12.97 0.87 -7.13
CA ILE A 172 -12.35 -0.38 -6.68
C ILE A 172 -11.00 -0.08 -6.01
N GLY A 173 -10.15 0.72 -6.66
CA GLY A 173 -8.85 1.12 -6.12
C GLY A 173 -8.94 2.00 -4.86
N GLY A 174 -10.06 2.69 -4.67
CA GLY A 174 -10.37 3.46 -3.47
C GLY A 174 -10.77 2.60 -2.26
N SER A 175 -11.13 1.33 -2.45
CA SER A 175 -11.63 0.44 -1.39
C SER A 175 -10.48 -0.13 -0.50
N PRO A 176 -10.77 -0.87 0.60
CA PRO A 176 -9.75 -1.51 1.44
C PRO A 176 -8.67 -2.26 0.61
N PRO A 177 -7.39 -2.29 1.04
CA PRO A 177 -6.27 -2.66 0.18
C PRO A 177 -6.14 -4.17 -0.03
N THR A 178 -7.10 -4.79 -0.73
CA THR A 178 -7.00 -6.17 -1.22
C THR A 178 -6.04 -6.25 -2.42
N PRO A 179 -5.52 -7.44 -2.77
CA PRO A 179 -4.74 -7.60 -3.99
C PRO A 179 -5.44 -7.06 -5.24
N ARG A 180 -6.75 -7.33 -5.38
CA ARG A 180 -7.59 -6.84 -6.50
C ARG A 180 -7.68 -5.32 -6.54
N ASN A 181 -7.85 -4.68 -5.39
CA ASN A 181 -7.98 -3.23 -5.30
C ASN A 181 -6.64 -2.53 -5.56
N ILE A 182 -5.52 -3.15 -5.16
CA ILE A 182 -4.19 -2.67 -5.53
C ILE A 182 -3.95 -2.84 -7.04
N ASP A 183 -4.34 -3.98 -7.62
CA ASP A 183 -4.24 -4.22 -9.06
C ASP A 183 -5.11 -3.24 -9.86
N ALA A 184 -6.29 -2.85 -9.36
CA ALA A 184 -7.10 -1.79 -9.99
C ALA A 184 -6.34 -0.46 -10.11
N LEU A 185 -5.59 -0.04 -9.08
CA LEU A 185 -4.78 1.17 -9.13
C LEU A 185 -3.61 1.05 -10.12
N VAL A 186 -3.03 -0.15 -10.25
CA VAL A 186 -1.97 -0.45 -11.23
C VAL A 186 -2.52 -0.39 -12.65
N LEU A 187 -3.68 -1.02 -12.92
CA LEU A 187 -4.35 -0.99 -14.22
C LEU A 187 -4.78 0.44 -14.59
N LEU A 188 -5.33 1.19 -13.63
CA LEU A 188 -5.71 2.59 -13.83
C LEU A 188 -4.50 3.45 -14.20
N GLY A 189 -3.38 3.32 -13.48
CA GLY A 189 -2.15 4.04 -13.82
C GLY A 189 -1.54 3.59 -15.15
N SER A 190 -1.69 2.32 -15.51
CA SER A 190 -1.26 1.78 -16.80
C SER A 190 -2.09 2.35 -17.95
N LEU A 191 -3.41 2.47 -17.79
CA LEU A 191 -4.30 3.12 -18.76
C LEU A 191 -3.94 4.60 -18.89
N GLY A 192 -3.59 5.26 -17.78
CA GLY A 192 -3.11 6.63 -17.76
C GLY A 192 -1.96 6.87 -18.73
N ALA A 193 -0.98 5.96 -18.81
CA ALA A 193 0.15 6.14 -19.71
C ALA A 193 -0.23 6.27 -21.20
N TYR A 194 -1.37 5.70 -21.61
CA TYR A 194 -1.85 5.74 -23.00
C TYR A 194 -2.99 6.74 -23.24
N ALA A 195 -3.84 6.98 -22.24
CA ALA A 195 -5.11 7.68 -22.40
C ALA A 195 -5.21 9.01 -21.62
N PHE A 196 -4.14 9.46 -20.94
CA PHE A 196 -4.20 10.61 -20.03
C PHE A 196 -4.72 11.91 -20.68
N ASP A 197 -4.28 12.21 -21.91
CA ASP A 197 -4.58 13.50 -22.58
C ASP A 197 -5.90 13.52 -23.34
N LEU A 198 -6.53 12.36 -23.47
CA LEU A 198 -7.75 12.26 -24.25
C LEU A 198 -8.89 12.78 -23.40
N ALA A 199 -9.24 14.06 -23.61
CA ALA A 199 -10.26 14.80 -22.87
C ALA A 199 -11.55 13.98 -22.67
N ASP A 200 -11.95 13.20 -23.67
CA ASP A 200 -13.18 12.41 -23.69
C ASP A 200 -13.11 11.10 -22.90
N THR A 201 -11.91 10.62 -22.53
CA THR A 201 -11.75 9.42 -21.69
C THR A 201 -12.01 9.69 -20.21
N GLY A 202 -11.97 10.96 -19.80
CA GLY A 202 -12.19 11.37 -18.42
C GLY A 202 -11.11 10.93 -17.43
N LEU A 203 -9.95 10.42 -17.88
CA LEU A 203 -8.93 9.86 -16.98
C LEU A 203 -8.31 10.93 -16.06
N ARG A 204 -7.80 12.03 -16.64
CA ARG A 204 -7.28 13.16 -15.86
C ARG A 204 -8.35 13.73 -14.93
N THR A 205 -9.51 14.09 -15.48
CA THR A 205 -10.61 14.69 -14.72
C THR A 205 -11.13 13.77 -13.62
N GLY A 206 -11.20 12.47 -13.88
CA GLY A 206 -11.63 11.45 -12.93
C GLY A 206 -10.63 11.28 -11.78
N LEU A 207 -9.33 11.20 -12.08
CA LEU A 207 -8.27 11.14 -11.06
C LEU A 207 -8.20 12.42 -10.22
N GLU A 208 -8.27 13.59 -10.87
CA GLU A 208 -8.27 14.87 -10.18
C GLU A 208 -9.47 14.99 -9.23
N ARG A 209 -10.66 14.67 -9.71
CA ARG A 209 -11.87 14.64 -8.88
C ARG A 209 -11.73 13.62 -7.75
N ALA A 210 -11.20 12.43 -8.03
CA ALA A 210 -10.99 11.42 -7.01
C ALA A 210 -10.09 11.94 -5.89
N ILE A 211 -8.94 12.54 -6.22
CA ILE A 211 -7.99 13.06 -5.25
C ILE A 211 -8.56 14.24 -4.45
N ARG A 212 -9.24 15.16 -5.11
CA ARG A 212 -9.69 16.42 -4.49
C ARG A 212 -11.01 16.32 -3.73
N THR A 213 -11.90 15.41 -4.13
CA THR A 213 -13.30 15.43 -3.66
C THR A 213 -13.80 14.11 -3.11
N LYS A 214 -13.14 12.97 -3.41
CA LYS A 214 -13.62 11.68 -2.90
C LYS A 214 -13.05 11.40 -1.52
N PRO A 215 -13.87 10.92 -0.56
CA PRO A 215 -13.39 10.57 0.78
C PRO A 215 -12.21 9.58 0.78
N LEU A 216 -12.24 8.57 -0.11
CA LEU A 216 -11.19 7.57 -0.26
C LEU A 216 -10.14 7.93 -1.34
N GLY A 217 -10.16 9.18 -1.81
CA GLY A 217 -9.34 9.72 -2.89
C GLY A 217 -7.84 9.61 -2.66
N PHE A 218 -7.41 9.56 -1.41
CA PHE A 218 -6.00 9.45 -1.03
C PHE A 218 -5.32 8.21 -1.64
N ARG A 219 -6.06 7.13 -1.97
CA ARG A 219 -5.49 5.95 -2.63
C ARG A 219 -5.18 6.17 -4.12
N ALA A 220 -5.88 7.09 -4.78
CA ALA A 220 -5.73 7.39 -6.21
C ALA A 220 -4.34 7.97 -6.56
N TRP A 221 -3.64 8.57 -5.59
CA TRP A 221 -2.24 8.98 -5.72
C TRP A 221 -1.32 7.88 -6.26
N ARG A 222 -1.62 6.61 -5.95
CA ARG A 222 -0.87 5.47 -6.49
C ARG A 222 -1.05 5.31 -7.99
N ALA A 223 -2.26 5.50 -8.50
CA ALA A 223 -2.52 5.44 -9.93
C ALA A 223 -1.78 6.59 -10.65
N VAL A 224 -1.70 7.77 -10.04
CA VAL A 224 -0.90 8.90 -10.55
C VAL A 224 0.58 8.56 -10.59
N SER A 225 1.15 8.07 -9.47
CA SER A 225 2.55 7.62 -9.41
C SER A 225 2.87 6.54 -10.45
N LYS A 226 1.95 5.58 -10.64
CA LYS A 226 2.08 4.55 -11.69
C LYS A 226 2.01 5.13 -13.10
N THR A 227 1.11 6.08 -13.36
CA THR A 227 1.03 6.80 -14.65
C THR A 227 2.37 7.45 -14.98
N VAL A 228 2.97 8.17 -14.03
CA VAL A 228 4.28 8.83 -14.21
C VAL A 228 5.39 7.80 -14.47
N ARG A 229 5.47 6.74 -13.66
CA ARG A 229 6.50 5.69 -13.80
C ARG A 229 6.41 4.97 -15.14
N ILE A 230 5.20 4.60 -15.57
CA ILE A 230 4.98 3.84 -16.81
C ILE A 230 5.19 4.74 -18.03
N SER A 231 4.69 5.99 -17.99
CA SER A 231 4.93 6.95 -19.08
C SER A 231 6.42 7.14 -19.31
N LYS A 232 7.20 7.30 -18.23
CA LYS A 232 8.66 7.36 -18.29
C LYS A 232 9.29 6.09 -18.89
N SER A 233 8.91 4.89 -18.42
CA SER A 233 9.52 3.64 -18.92
C SER A 233 9.21 3.38 -20.39
N LEU A 234 8.04 3.81 -20.86
CA LEU A 234 7.60 3.67 -22.25
C LEU A 234 8.08 4.82 -23.14
N GLY A 235 8.76 5.83 -22.59
CA GLY A 235 9.13 7.05 -23.33
C GLY A 235 7.95 7.91 -23.77
N LEU A 236 6.76 7.69 -23.18
CA LEU A 236 5.56 8.47 -23.45
C LEU A 236 5.59 9.76 -22.63
N GLN A 237 5.13 10.86 -23.22
CA GLN A 237 5.02 12.17 -22.58
C GLN A 237 3.62 12.73 -22.82
N PRO A 238 2.62 12.26 -22.07
CA PRO A 238 1.27 12.80 -22.22
C PRO A 238 1.25 14.32 -21.94
N ALA A 239 0.64 15.08 -22.86
CA ALA A 239 0.49 16.52 -22.84
C ALA A 239 -0.18 17.01 -21.54
N GLY A 240 0.54 17.87 -20.81
CA GLY A 240 0.05 18.45 -19.56
C GLY A 240 0.07 17.52 -18.34
N LEU A 241 0.53 16.26 -18.47
CA LEU A 241 0.74 15.38 -17.32
C LEU A 241 1.77 15.96 -16.35
N LYS A 242 2.88 16.51 -16.88
CA LYS A 242 3.92 17.17 -16.07
C LYS A 242 3.33 18.31 -15.23
N ASP A 243 2.66 19.25 -15.89
CA ASP A 243 2.14 20.46 -15.24
C ASP A 243 1.05 20.10 -14.22
N TRP A 244 0.19 19.14 -14.55
CA TRP A 244 -0.82 18.62 -13.61
C TRP A 244 -0.20 17.93 -12.39
N VAL A 245 0.85 17.11 -12.58
CA VAL A 245 1.57 16.48 -11.46
C VAL A 245 2.27 17.52 -10.58
N GLN A 246 2.81 18.58 -11.17
CA GLN A 246 3.41 19.67 -10.43
C GLN A 246 2.37 20.36 -9.52
N VAL A 247 1.22 20.76 -10.09
CA VAL A 247 0.12 21.37 -9.32
C VAL A 247 -0.37 20.42 -8.21
N LEU A 248 -0.50 19.13 -8.49
CA LEU A 248 -0.89 18.16 -7.45
C LEU A 248 0.12 18.11 -6.29
N ILE A 249 1.42 18.15 -6.58
CA ILE A 249 2.46 18.15 -5.55
C ILE A 249 2.47 19.46 -4.76
N GLU A 250 2.20 20.60 -5.41
CA GLU A 250 2.05 21.90 -4.75
C GLU A 250 0.85 21.90 -3.79
N ASP A 251 -0.29 21.32 -4.21
CA ASP A 251 -1.51 21.20 -3.40
C ASP A 251 -1.47 20.06 -2.36
N ALA A 252 -0.39 19.28 -2.30
CA ALA A 252 -0.35 18.04 -1.52
C ALA A 252 -0.58 18.25 -0.02
N GLU A 253 -0.19 19.40 0.53
CA GLU A 253 -0.39 19.73 1.94
C GLU A 253 -1.87 19.99 2.26
N ASP A 254 -2.55 20.83 1.48
CA ASP A 254 -3.98 21.11 1.65
C ASP A 254 -4.84 19.85 1.43
N LEU A 255 -4.42 18.99 0.49
CA LEU A 255 -5.08 17.70 0.24
C LEU A 255 -4.84 16.70 1.37
N ARG A 256 -3.68 16.77 2.03
CA ARG A 256 -3.36 15.96 3.20
C ARG A 256 -4.26 16.33 4.38
N GLU A 257 -4.42 17.62 4.66
CA GLU A 257 -5.24 18.11 5.78
C GLU A 257 -6.72 17.72 5.63
N ARG A 258 -7.22 17.65 4.39
CA ARG A 258 -8.58 17.22 4.04
C ARG A 258 -8.73 15.70 3.83
N SER A 259 -7.67 14.92 4.03
CA SER A 259 -7.70 13.47 3.83
C SER A 259 -8.19 12.73 5.06
N LEU A 260 -8.90 11.61 4.86
CA LEU A 260 -9.17 10.64 5.92
C LEU A 260 -7.90 10.02 6.52
N TYR A 261 -6.79 10.07 5.77
CA TYR A 261 -5.52 9.47 6.16
C TYR A 261 -4.34 10.41 5.84
N PRO A 262 -4.11 11.45 6.66
CA PRO A 262 -3.03 12.42 6.43
C PRO A 262 -1.63 11.79 6.42
N ALA A 263 -1.41 10.64 7.07
CA ALA A 263 -0.08 10.03 7.25
C ALA A 263 0.33 8.94 6.22
N ARG A 264 -0.31 8.83 5.04
CA ARG A 264 0.01 7.76 4.04
C ARG A 264 1.17 8.06 3.11
N SER A 265 1.64 9.30 3.04
CA SER A 265 2.85 9.70 2.29
C SER A 265 2.84 9.26 0.81
N LEU A 266 1.66 9.18 0.17
CA LEU A 266 1.53 8.72 -1.21
C LEU A 266 1.87 9.83 -2.22
N ASP A 267 1.63 11.07 -1.85
CA ASP A 267 2.19 12.29 -2.43
C ASP A 267 3.73 12.24 -2.44
N LEU A 268 4.36 11.81 -1.35
CA LEU A 268 5.83 11.69 -1.27
C LEU A 268 6.37 10.57 -2.17
N GLU A 269 5.62 9.47 -2.34
CA GLU A 269 5.96 8.45 -3.34
C GLU A 269 5.91 9.04 -4.75
N LEU A 270 4.91 9.86 -5.08
CA LEU A 270 4.84 10.52 -6.37
C LEU A 270 6.06 11.45 -6.59
N ALA A 271 6.36 12.31 -5.61
CA ALA A 271 7.50 13.24 -5.67
C ALA A 271 8.85 12.52 -5.87
N LEU A 272 9.06 11.38 -5.19
CA LEU A 272 10.25 10.53 -5.38
C LEU A 272 10.37 10.00 -6.83
N ASN A 273 9.24 9.72 -7.48
CA ASN A 273 9.20 9.11 -8.81
C ASN A 273 9.13 10.12 -9.98
N VAL A 274 9.04 11.43 -9.71
CA VAL A 274 9.08 12.47 -10.76
C VAL A 274 10.39 12.39 -11.56
N PRO A 275 10.37 12.28 -12.90
CA PRO A 275 11.59 12.20 -13.72
C PRO A 275 12.50 13.44 -13.61
N LYS A 276 13.82 13.29 -13.77
CA LYS A 276 14.76 14.44 -13.87
C LYS A 276 14.47 15.38 -15.02
N ALA A 277 13.96 14.85 -16.13
CA ALA A 277 13.54 15.68 -17.26
C ALA A 277 12.42 16.68 -16.88
N TRP A 278 11.60 16.37 -15.89
CA TRP A 278 10.48 17.23 -15.46
C TRP A 278 10.88 18.20 -14.35
N SER A 279 11.75 17.76 -13.45
CA SER A 279 12.22 18.49 -12.27
C SER A 279 13.75 18.42 -12.21
N PRO A 280 14.46 19.25 -13.01
CA PRO A 280 15.91 19.23 -13.13
C PRO A 280 16.59 19.92 -11.93
N SER A 281 17.82 19.53 -11.61
CA SER A 281 18.58 20.02 -10.44
C SER A 281 19.69 21.04 -10.76
N HIS A 282 19.83 21.48 -12.01
CA HIS A 282 20.90 22.39 -12.44
C HIS A 282 20.55 23.87 -12.25
N THR A 283 21.53 24.76 -12.24
CA THR A 283 21.46 26.21 -11.95
C THR A 283 20.38 27.03 -12.68
N ARG A 284 19.78 26.54 -13.78
CA ARG A 284 18.67 27.21 -14.50
C ARG A 284 17.30 26.57 -14.28
N GLY A 285 17.18 25.50 -13.51
CA GLY A 285 15.93 24.77 -13.27
C GLY A 285 15.76 24.38 -11.81
N LEU A 286 14.55 24.52 -11.28
CA LEU A 286 14.23 24.20 -9.89
C LEU A 286 13.82 22.73 -9.77
N ASP A 287 14.49 21.96 -8.89
CA ASP A 287 14.03 20.60 -8.54
C ASP A 287 12.84 20.70 -7.58
N TRP A 288 11.69 21.15 -8.10
CA TRP A 288 10.46 21.39 -7.35
C TRP A 288 9.97 20.13 -6.62
N ALA A 289 10.14 18.94 -7.20
CA ALA A 289 9.79 17.69 -6.54
C ALA A 289 10.76 17.35 -5.37
N GLY A 290 12.04 17.67 -5.52
CA GLY A 290 13.03 17.58 -4.43
C GLY A 290 12.74 18.59 -3.32
N ALA A 291 12.37 19.82 -3.68
CA ALA A 291 11.97 20.86 -2.74
C ALA A 291 10.73 20.45 -1.93
N ALA A 292 9.71 19.86 -2.57
CA ALA A 292 8.52 19.35 -1.89
C ALA A 292 8.85 18.28 -0.83
N LEU A 293 9.77 17.36 -1.15
CA LEU A 293 10.25 16.35 -0.19
C LEU A 293 10.97 17.00 1.00
N LEU A 294 11.86 17.97 0.76
CA LEU A 294 12.57 18.67 1.84
C LEU A 294 11.63 19.52 2.70
N ASN A 295 10.68 20.22 2.08
CA ASN A 295 9.68 21.01 2.79
C ASN A 295 8.83 20.13 3.72
N ARG A 296 8.38 18.96 3.27
CA ARG A 296 7.66 18.00 4.14
C ARG A 296 8.56 17.41 5.23
N ALA A 297 9.85 17.23 4.97
CA ALA A 297 10.80 16.74 5.96
C ALA A 297 11.00 17.72 7.14
N GLU A 298 11.00 19.01 6.82
CA GLU A 298 11.18 20.13 7.76
C GLU A 298 9.87 20.55 8.45
N ASN A 299 8.71 20.21 7.88
CA ASN A 299 7.40 20.56 8.42
C ASN A 299 7.14 19.86 9.77
N THR A 300 7.19 20.62 10.88
CA THR A 300 6.91 20.15 12.24
C THR A 300 5.45 19.74 12.48
N ASP A 301 4.53 20.14 11.58
CA ASP A 301 3.14 19.70 11.63
C ASP A 301 2.90 18.34 11.02
N ALA A 302 3.81 17.87 10.16
CA ALA A 302 3.79 16.53 9.62
C ALA A 302 4.21 15.49 10.68
N SER A 303 3.64 14.29 10.56
CA SER A 303 4.02 13.19 11.46
C SER A 303 5.48 12.78 11.26
N LEU A 304 6.09 12.19 12.30
CA LEU A 304 7.46 11.64 12.20
C LEU A 304 7.62 10.67 11.02
N ARG A 305 6.56 9.88 10.73
CA ARG A 305 6.53 8.95 9.60
C ARG A 305 6.69 9.68 8.26
N GLU A 306 5.97 10.79 8.08
CA GLU A 306 6.01 11.57 6.86
C GLU A 306 7.35 12.28 6.71
N ARG A 307 7.80 12.96 7.77
CA ARG A 307 9.10 13.67 7.77
C ARG A 307 10.25 12.73 7.46
N GLY A 308 10.28 11.54 8.09
CA GLY A 308 11.27 10.51 7.80
C GLY A 308 11.16 9.94 6.39
N THR A 309 9.94 9.71 5.87
CA THR A 309 9.75 9.25 4.48
C THR A 309 10.25 10.30 3.49
N ALA A 310 9.97 11.58 3.74
CA ALA A 310 10.33 12.69 2.88
C ALA A 310 11.85 12.94 2.88
N ALA A 311 12.50 12.93 4.05
CA ALA A 311 13.93 13.13 4.20
C ALA A 311 14.75 12.06 3.47
N LEU A 312 14.43 10.79 3.71
CA LEU A 312 15.12 9.68 3.03
C LEU A 312 14.78 9.65 1.53
N GLY A 313 13.54 9.98 1.16
CA GLY A 313 13.14 10.11 -0.25
C GLY A 313 13.90 11.21 -0.99
N ALA A 314 14.17 12.35 -0.32
CA ALA A 314 14.98 13.43 -0.89
C ALA A 314 16.41 12.96 -1.17
N TRP A 315 17.01 12.22 -0.23
CA TRP A 315 18.34 11.63 -0.41
C TRP A 315 18.38 10.62 -1.56
N GLU A 316 17.44 9.67 -1.57
CA GLU A 316 17.34 8.67 -2.63
C GLU A 316 17.16 9.32 -4.01
N ARG A 317 16.32 10.34 -4.08
CA ARG A 317 16.13 11.15 -5.30
C ARG A 317 17.44 11.81 -5.73
N ALA A 318 18.19 12.40 -4.80
CA ALA A 318 19.43 13.10 -5.09
C ALA A 318 20.55 12.19 -5.63
N LEU A 319 20.52 10.90 -5.31
CA LEU A 319 21.47 9.92 -5.85
C LEU A 319 21.06 9.33 -7.21
N ARG A 320 19.80 9.53 -7.64
CA ARG A 320 19.30 9.01 -8.91
C ARG A 320 19.65 9.93 -10.08
N GLU A 321 19.80 9.34 -11.27
CA GLU A 321 19.84 10.06 -12.55
C GLU A 321 20.96 11.11 -12.65
N GLY A 322 22.08 10.92 -11.94
CA GLY A 322 23.24 11.82 -11.97
C GLY A 322 22.91 13.25 -11.53
N ARG A 323 22.08 13.40 -10.50
CA ARG A 323 21.87 14.69 -9.81
C ARG A 323 23.07 14.97 -8.89
N ASP A 324 23.25 16.23 -8.53
CA ASP A 324 24.23 16.63 -7.52
C ASP A 324 23.63 16.43 -6.12
N PRO A 325 24.18 15.53 -5.29
CA PRO A 325 23.66 15.26 -3.96
C PRO A 325 24.10 16.31 -2.92
N ALA A 326 25.07 17.17 -3.21
CA ALA A 326 25.68 18.06 -2.21
C ALA A 326 24.68 19.02 -1.54
N PRO A 327 23.80 19.74 -2.27
CA PRO A 327 22.85 20.67 -1.64
C PRO A 327 21.81 19.96 -0.76
N VAL A 328 21.42 18.75 -1.16
CA VAL A 328 20.47 17.93 -0.38
C VAL A 328 21.15 17.41 0.87
N LYS A 329 22.40 16.96 0.77
CA LYS A 329 23.19 16.49 1.92
C LYS A 329 23.29 17.55 3.01
N GLU A 330 23.64 18.78 2.67
CA GLU A 330 23.78 19.89 3.62
C GLU A 330 22.47 20.13 4.41
N ARG A 331 21.33 20.19 3.72
CA ARG A 331 20.02 20.33 4.40
C ARG A 331 19.68 19.14 5.28
N LEU A 332 20.00 17.91 4.84
CA LEU A 332 19.75 16.71 5.64
C LEU A 332 20.65 16.64 6.88
N GLU A 333 21.87 17.18 6.85
CA GLU A 333 22.74 17.28 8.02
C GLU A 333 22.14 18.21 9.09
N VAL A 334 21.55 19.34 8.69
CA VAL A 334 20.78 20.22 9.59
C VAL A 334 19.57 19.48 10.17
N LEU A 335 18.84 18.74 9.33
CA LEU A 335 17.66 17.99 9.76
C LEU A 335 17.99 16.85 10.76
N ILE A 336 19.14 16.19 10.60
CA ILE A 336 19.64 15.19 11.56
C ILE A 336 19.80 15.81 12.95
N SER A 337 20.36 17.01 13.05
CA SER A 337 20.48 17.74 14.32
C SER A 337 19.10 18.06 14.90
N SER A 338 18.18 18.56 14.06
CA SER A 338 16.79 18.84 14.47
C SER A 338 16.07 17.63 15.07
N PHE A 339 16.13 16.47 14.42
CA PHE A 339 15.56 15.23 14.97
C PHE A 339 16.25 14.78 16.26
N THR A 340 17.57 14.96 16.36
CA THR A 340 18.33 14.62 17.56
C THR A 340 17.90 15.50 18.74
N ASP A 341 17.68 16.80 18.50
CA ASP A 341 17.24 17.75 19.53
C ASP A 341 15.77 17.54 19.91
N GLU A 342 14.91 17.16 18.96
CA GLU A 342 13.53 16.76 19.24
C GLU A 342 13.48 15.58 20.22
N ALA A 343 14.35 14.59 20.06
CA ALA A 343 14.41 13.43 20.94
C ALA A 343 15.00 13.69 22.33
N LYS A 344 15.69 14.82 22.55
CA LYS A 344 16.20 15.21 23.88
C LYS A 344 15.13 15.84 24.76
N LYS A 345 13.98 16.21 24.19
CA LYS A 345 12.89 16.83 24.95
C LYS A 345 12.31 15.83 25.96
N PRO A 346 11.94 16.26 27.18
CA PRO A 346 11.28 15.39 28.14
C PRO A 346 10.05 14.71 27.54
N GLY A 347 9.93 13.39 27.69
CA GLY A 347 8.81 12.61 27.14
C GLY A 347 8.84 12.37 25.62
N ALA A 348 9.91 12.78 24.92
CA ALA A 348 10.04 12.51 23.50
C ALA A 348 10.27 11.01 23.22
N SER A 349 9.67 10.51 22.14
CA SER A 349 9.92 9.16 21.66
C SER A 349 11.33 9.00 21.07
N ALA A 350 11.88 7.79 21.00
CA ALA A 350 13.14 7.48 20.33
C ALA A 350 13.02 7.44 18.79
N GLY A 351 11.82 7.61 18.24
CA GLY A 351 11.56 7.62 16.80
C GLY A 351 12.39 8.65 15.99
N PRO A 352 12.51 9.93 16.43
CA PRO A 352 13.39 10.90 15.78
C PRO A 352 14.86 10.47 15.76
N LEU A 353 15.37 9.83 16.83
CA LEU A 353 16.73 9.27 16.84
C LEU A 353 16.89 8.17 15.80
N TRP A 354 15.86 7.32 15.61
CA TRP A 354 15.87 6.30 14.58
C TRP A 354 15.97 6.91 13.16
N VAL A 355 15.19 7.96 12.89
CA VAL A 355 15.26 8.68 11.60
C VAL A 355 16.65 9.32 11.40
N ALA A 356 17.15 10.03 12.43
CA ALA A 356 18.46 10.68 12.40
C ALA A 356 19.61 9.67 12.18
N ALA A 357 19.60 8.55 12.90
CA ALA A 357 20.60 7.49 12.76
C ALA A 357 20.56 6.85 11.37
N THR A 358 19.35 6.61 10.83
CA THR A 358 19.18 6.06 9.48
C THR A 358 19.71 7.03 8.42
N LEU A 359 19.34 8.32 8.51
CA LEU A 359 19.85 9.35 7.59
C LEU A 359 21.37 9.44 7.65
N ARG A 360 21.95 9.52 8.86
CA ARG A 360 23.40 9.57 9.05
C ARG A 360 24.10 8.37 8.39
N SER A 361 23.56 7.17 8.58
CA SER A 361 24.08 5.96 7.94
C SER A 361 24.05 6.06 6.41
N LEU A 362 22.96 6.54 5.82
CA LEU A 362 22.83 6.72 4.37
C LEU A 362 23.78 7.78 3.81
N LEU A 363 23.92 8.92 4.49
CA LEU A 363 24.82 10.00 4.08
C LEU A 363 26.29 9.56 4.15
N THR A 364 26.67 8.77 5.16
CA THR A 364 28.03 8.26 5.32
C THR A 364 28.36 7.17 4.29
N THR A 365 27.43 6.26 4.02
CA THR A 365 27.66 5.15 3.09
C THR A 365 27.44 5.50 1.63
N GLY A 366 26.77 6.63 1.35
CA GLY A 366 26.49 7.08 -0.01
C GLY A 366 25.42 6.24 -0.73
N VAL A 367 24.60 5.47 0.02
CA VAL A 367 23.54 4.62 -0.55
C VAL A 367 22.17 5.30 -0.43
N GLY A 368 21.28 5.08 -1.40
CA GLY A 368 19.95 5.71 -1.42
C GLY A 368 18.88 5.02 -0.58
N VAL A 369 19.10 3.76 -0.20
CA VAL A 369 18.12 2.94 0.52
C VAL A 369 18.78 2.21 1.67
N CYS A 370 18.17 2.28 2.85
CA CYS A 370 18.70 1.63 4.04
C CYS A 370 18.47 0.12 3.97
N ASN A 371 19.56 -0.62 3.72
CA ASN A 371 19.60 -2.08 3.66
C ASN A 371 20.42 -2.71 4.80
N ALA A 372 21.12 -1.87 5.57
CA ALA A 372 21.81 -2.26 6.78
C ALA A 372 21.43 -1.29 7.88
N TRP A 373 20.93 -1.82 9.00
CA TRP A 373 20.45 -1.00 10.11
C TRP A 373 21.62 -0.29 10.81
N PRO A 374 21.46 0.98 11.23
CA PRO A 374 22.48 1.70 11.99
C PRO A 374 22.97 0.91 13.22
N GLU A 375 24.26 1.03 13.52
CA GLU A 375 24.86 0.40 14.70
C GLU A 375 24.34 1.03 16.01
N GLY A 376 24.18 0.22 17.06
CA GLY A 376 23.63 0.62 18.36
C GLY A 376 22.40 -0.18 18.81
N GLU A 377 22.18 -0.22 20.13
CA GLU A 377 21.02 -0.85 20.78
C GLU A 377 19.85 0.14 20.87
N ALA A 378 19.24 0.48 19.73
CA ALA A 378 17.98 1.21 19.76
C ALA A 378 16.86 0.30 20.31
N PRO A 379 16.00 0.78 21.23
CA PRO A 379 14.92 -0.04 21.81
C PRO A 379 14.02 -0.72 20.76
N CYS A 380 13.73 -0.02 19.65
CA CYS A 380 12.97 -0.60 18.54
C CYS A 380 13.61 -1.85 17.93
N ARG A 381 14.94 -1.98 17.96
CA ARG A 381 15.64 -3.17 17.45
C ARG A 381 15.45 -4.37 18.38
N ILE A 382 15.32 -4.16 19.69
CA ILE A 382 15.03 -5.23 20.65
C ILE A 382 13.64 -5.80 20.32
N VAL A 383 12.63 -4.92 20.21
CA VAL A 383 11.25 -5.30 19.85
C VAL A 383 11.19 -6.07 18.53
N VAL A 384 11.93 -5.62 17.52
CA VAL A 384 11.96 -6.28 16.20
C VAL A 384 12.70 -7.63 16.26
N ARG A 385 13.77 -7.76 17.06
CA ARG A 385 14.44 -9.05 17.30
C ARG A 385 13.51 -10.04 17.99
N ASP A 386 12.74 -9.60 18.98
CA ASP A 386 11.78 -10.46 19.67
C ASP A 386 10.66 -10.90 18.74
N THR A 387 10.22 -10.02 17.84
CA THR A 387 9.28 -10.37 16.75
C THR A 387 9.89 -11.43 15.81
N ALA A 388 11.18 -11.31 15.49
CA ALA A 388 11.89 -12.30 14.68
C ALA A 388 12.08 -13.65 15.40
N LEU A 389 12.23 -13.65 16.73
CA LEU A 389 12.26 -14.86 17.54
C LEU A 389 10.88 -15.53 17.57
N GLU A 390 9.80 -14.75 17.71
CA GLU A 390 8.43 -15.27 17.62
C GLU A 390 8.18 -15.96 16.28
N LEU A 391 8.64 -15.39 15.17
CA LEU A 391 8.57 -16.03 13.84
C LEU A 391 9.32 -17.36 13.76
N GLN A 392 10.44 -17.50 14.47
CA GLN A 392 11.21 -18.75 14.49
C GLN A 392 10.51 -19.84 15.30
N ASN A 393 9.76 -19.44 16.33
CA ASN A 393 9.08 -20.32 17.28
C ASN A 393 7.59 -20.56 16.93
N ALA A 394 7.07 -19.87 15.91
CA ALA A 394 5.66 -19.96 15.52
C ALA A 394 5.21 -21.40 15.22
N ALA A 395 3.98 -21.72 15.62
CA ALA A 395 3.37 -23.03 15.42
C ALA A 395 3.33 -23.44 13.93
N GLU A 396 3.02 -22.48 13.05
CA GLU A 396 3.21 -22.65 11.60
C GLU A 396 4.66 -22.31 11.25
N ARG A 397 5.52 -23.34 11.22
CA ARG A 397 6.95 -23.14 11.06
C ARG A 397 7.31 -22.74 9.63
N ILE A 398 7.81 -21.52 9.47
CA ILE A 398 8.42 -21.05 8.22
C ILE A 398 9.65 -21.91 7.91
N PRO A 399 9.78 -22.48 6.70
CA PRO A 399 10.91 -23.30 6.31
C PRO A 399 12.26 -22.59 6.50
N LEU A 400 13.24 -23.31 7.06
CA LEU A 400 14.58 -22.77 7.37
C LEU A 400 15.27 -22.12 6.16
N ALA A 401 14.96 -22.59 4.95
CA ALA A 401 15.53 -22.05 3.72
C ALA A 401 15.08 -20.62 3.40
N ILE A 402 13.87 -20.22 3.81
CA ILE A 402 13.29 -18.88 3.52
C ILE A 402 13.16 -18.01 4.77
N LEU A 403 13.34 -18.59 5.97
CA LEU A 403 13.17 -17.89 7.24
C LEU A 403 14.08 -16.64 7.39
N PRO A 404 15.38 -16.68 7.05
CA PRO A 404 16.24 -15.49 7.15
C PRO A 404 15.76 -14.30 6.29
N ASP A 405 15.27 -14.58 5.09
CA ASP A 405 14.74 -13.56 4.18
C ASP A 405 13.36 -13.07 4.62
N THR A 406 12.55 -13.95 5.21
CA THR A 406 11.27 -13.57 5.83
C THR A 406 11.49 -12.60 6.99
N ILE A 407 12.49 -12.88 7.84
CA ILE A 407 12.90 -11.96 8.92
C ILE A 407 13.37 -10.64 8.34
N THR A 408 14.25 -10.66 7.32
CA THR A 408 14.72 -9.45 6.63
C THR A 408 13.57 -8.59 6.11
N LEU A 409 12.54 -9.20 5.51
CA LEU A 409 11.36 -8.49 5.03
C LEU A 409 10.52 -7.90 6.17
N VAL A 410 10.37 -8.61 7.28
CA VAL A 410 9.66 -8.11 8.48
C VAL A 410 10.42 -6.93 9.11
N GLU A 411 11.75 -7.03 9.19
CA GLU A 411 12.59 -5.91 9.61
C GLU A 411 12.38 -4.71 8.69
N HIS A 412 12.37 -4.89 7.36
CA HIS A 412 12.10 -3.81 6.43
C HIS A 412 10.68 -3.24 6.58
N ALA A 413 9.65 -4.07 6.79
CA ALA A 413 8.29 -3.60 7.01
C ALA A 413 8.15 -2.70 8.25
N LEU A 414 8.94 -2.97 9.30
CA LEU A 414 8.89 -2.25 10.59
C LEU A 414 9.88 -1.08 10.68
N LEU A 415 11.13 -1.27 10.27
CA LEU A 415 12.22 -0.32 10.55
C LEU A 415 12.44 0.70 9.42
N GLN A 416 12.10 0.34 8.17
CA GLN A 416 12.33 1.23 7.04
C GLN A 416 11.51 2.52 7.15
N ASN A 417 12.15 3.68 6.97
CA ASN A 417 11.44 4.96 7.03
C ASN A 417 10.68 5.24 5.74
N GLN A 418 11.32 5.00 4.58
CA GLN A 418 10.69 5.12 3.26
C GLN A 418 9.43 4.23 3.15
N GLY A 419 8.28 4.87 2.94
CA GLY A 419 7.00 4.17 2.82
C GLY A 419 6.91 3.19 1.65
N VAL A 420 7.61 3.46 0.54
CA VAL A 420 7.62 2.60 -0.66
C VAL A 420 8.23 1.23 -0.33
N HIS A 421 9.45 1.20 0.21
CA HIS A 421 10.16 -0.05 0.51
C HIS A 421 9.50 -0.87 1.64
N ARG A 422 8.85 -0.23 2.62
CA ARG A 422 8.00 -0.95 3.59
C ARG A 422 6.89 -1.72 2.89
N ARG A 423 6.23 -1.10 1.93
CA ARG A 423 5.15 -1.74 1.16
C ARG A 423 5.68 -2.85 0.27
N GLU A 424 6.82 -2.64 -0.39
CA GLU A 424 7.47 -3.69 -1.18
C GLU A 424 7.78 -4.92 -0.32
N ALA A 425 8.22 -4.72 0.92
CA ALA A 425 8.40 -5.81 1.88
C ALA A 425 7.09 -6.54 2.20
N ILE A 426 6.02 -5.79 2.55
CA ILE A 426 4.72 -6.36 2.90
C ILE A 426 4.06 -7.07 1.71
N ASP A 427 4.13 -6.48 0.52
CA ASP A 427 3.62 -7.04 -0.73
C ASP A 427 4.34 -8.35 -1.08
N THR A 428 5.66 -8.39 -0.84
CA THR A 428 6.50 -9.57 -1.05
C THR A 428 6.17 -10.69 -0.06
N LEU A 429 5.97 -10.37 1.22
CA LEU A 429 5.54 -11.32 2.25
C LEU A 429 4.15 -11.91 1.93
N SER A 430 3.23 -11.05 1.52
CA SER A 430 1.87 -11.43 1.13
C SER A 430 1.87 -12.32 -0.11
N ALA A 431 2.66 -11.95 -1.12
CA ALA A 431 2.80 -12.73 -2.34
C ALA A 431 3.49 -14.08 -2.11
N GLY A 432 4.48 -14.13 -1.20
CA GLY A 432 5.15 -15.38 -0.80
C GLY A 432 4.23 -16.38 -0.08
N GLY A 433 3.04 -15.96 0.36
CA GLY A 433 2.06 -16.82 1.01
C GLY A 433 2.31 -17.05 2.50
N TRP A 434 3.16 -16.25 3.15
CA TRP A 434 3.53 -16.37 4.57
C TRP A 434 2.98 -15.24 5.44
N ALA A 435 1.90 -14.59 4.98
CA ALA A 435 1.29 -13.46 5.68
C ALA A 435 0.76 -13.83 7.08
N THR A 436 0.16 -15.02 7.26
CA THR A 436 -0.45 -15.46 8.53
C THR A 436 0.55 -15.52 9.70
N PRO A 437 1.66 -16.28 9.62
CA PRO A 437 2.62 -16.31 10.73
C PRO A 437 3.25 -14.94 10.98
N VAL A 438 3.45 -14.13 9.93
CA VAL A 438 3.92 -12.75 10.09
C VAL A 438 2.92 -11.88 10.83
N ALA A 439 1.64 -11.90 10.43
CA ALA A 439 0.60 -11.12 11.08
C ALA A 439 0.48 -11.48 12.57
N ARG A 440 0.58 -12.76 12.91
CA ARG A 440 0.57 -13.20 14.32
C ARG A 440 1.79 -12.72 15.08
N ALA A 441 3.00 -12.85 14.52
CA ALA A 441 4.22 -12.38 15.17
C ALA A 441 4.24 -10.85 15.39
N LEU A 442 3.56 -10.08 14.54
CA LEU A 442 3.42 -8.63 14.72
C LEU A 442 2.66 -8.25 16.02
N GLU A 443 1.94 -9.17 16.65
CA GLU A 443 1.38 -8.96 18.00
C GLU A 443 2.47 -8.56 19.00
N THR A 444 3.65 -9.18 18.91
CA THR A 444 4.80 -8.88 19.78
C THR A 444 5.11 -7.39 19.77
N VAL A 445 5.10 -6.74 18.60
CA VAL A 445 5.33 -5.29 18.49
C VAL A 445 4.25 -4.48 19.23
N LEU A 446 3.00 -4.93 19.22
CA LEU A 446 1.85 -4.21 19.77
C LEU A 446 1.80 -4.32 21.31
N ILE A 447 2.22 -5.45 21.86
CA ILE A 447 2.16 -5.72 23.31
C ILE A 447 3.48 -5.40 24.03
N HIS A 448 4.62 -5.38 23.34
CA HIS A 448 5.93 -5.20 23.97
C HIS A 448 6.02 -3.86 24.70
N LYS A 449 6.53 -3.91 25.95
CA LYS A 449 6.63 -2.75 26.86
C LYS A 449 7.50 -1.61 26.31
N ASP A 450 8.61 -1.97 25.67
CA ASP A 450 9.56 -1.01 25.08
C ASP A 450 9.20 -0.60 23.64
N SER A 451 8.04 -1.05 23.14
CA SER A 451 7.53 -0.60 21.86
C SER A 451 6.97 0.81 21.99
N GLU A 452 7.23 1.66 21.01
CA GLU A 452 6.73 3.03 20.98
C GLU A 452 5.61 3.17 19.94
N SER A 453 4.76 4.20 20.10
CA SER A 453 3.60 4.42 19.21
C SER A 453 3.97 4.47 17.74
N TRP A 454 5.11 5.07 17.37
CA TRP A 454 5.53 5.11 15.97
C TRP A 454 5.81 3.73 15.39
N LEU A 455 6.35 2.79 16.18
CA LEU A 455 6.64 1.42 15.74
C LEU A 455 5.35 0.60 15.69
N ARG A 456 4.47 0.75 16.69
CA ARG A 456 3.13 0.14 16.69
C ARG A 456 2.29 0.59 15.50
N CYS A 457 2.33 1.88 15.14
CA CYS A 457 1.68 2.39 13.93
C CYS A 457 2.18 1.68 12.66
N ARG A 458 3.46 1.29 12.59
CA ARG A 458 4.02 0.55 11.44
C ARG A 458 3.59 -0.91 11.44
N ALA A 459 3.53 -1.55 12.60
CA ALA A 459 2.98 -2.91 12.74
C ALA A 459 1.50 -2.94 12.35
N LEU A 460 0.68 -1.99 12.81
CA LEU A 460 -0.74 -1.87 12.44
C LEU A 460 -0.91 -1.62 10.94
N PHE A 461 -0.06 -0.77 10.35
CA PHE A 461 -0.03 -0.59 8.91
C PHE A 461 0.33 -1.89 8.17
N ALA A 462 1.31 -2.66 8.64
CA ALA A 462 1.66 -3.94 8.05
C ALA A 462 0.52 -4.96 8.17
N LEU A 463 -0.13 -5.07 9.34
CA LEU A 463 -1.30 -5.93 9.56
C LEU A 463 -2.42 -5.65 8.56
N GLY A 464 -2.80 -4.37 8.41
CA GLY A 464 -3.83 -3.95 7.46
C GLY A 464 -3.54 -4.34 6.00
N PHE A 465 -2.27 -4.41 5.61
CA PHE A 465 -1.87 -4.77 4.23
C PHE A 465 -1.60 -6.27 4.02
N LEU A 466 -1.20 -6.99 5.07
CA LEU A 466 -1.08 -8.45 5.03
C LEU A 466 -2.45 -9.11 4.81
N ASN A 467 -3.54 -8.41 5.14
CA ASN A 467 -4.93 -8.83 4.87
C ASN A 467 -5.27 -10.23 5.42
N VAL A 468 -4.67 -10.61 6.55
CA VAL A 468 -5.00 -11.86 7.24
C VAL A 468 -6.27 -11.63 8.05
N ARG A 469 -7.28 -12.49 7.83
CA ARG A 469 -8.65 -12.29 8.33
C ARG A 469 -9.09 -13.36 9.30
N ASP A 470 -8.16 -14.05 9.95
CA ASP A 470 -8.50 -15.09 10.91
C ASP A 470 -8.90 -14.51 12.28
N SER A 471 -9.46 -15.35 13.14
CA SER A 471 -9.88 -14.97 14.49
C SER A 471 -8.72 -14.49 15.37
N SER A 472 -7.49 -14.93 15.11
CA SER A 472 -6.31 -14.50 15.85
C SER A 472 -5.99 -13.04 15.53
N VAL A 473 -5.95 -12.67 14.24
CA VAL A 473 -5.72 -11.29 13.81
C VAL A 473 -6.87 -10.38 14.23
N SER A 474 -8.12 -10.88 14.23
CA SER A 474 -9.27 -10.14 14.79
C SER A 474 -9.04 -9.78 16.26
N ARG A 475 -8.62 -10.76 17.07
CA ARG A 475 -8.28 -10.53 18.49
C ARG A 475 -7.16 -9.52 18.64
N ILE A 476 -6.06 -9.67 17.90
CA ILE A 476 -4.88 -8.79 17.95
C ILE A 476 -5.29 -7.33 17.66
N LEU A 477 -6.03 -7.10 16.57
CA LEU A 477 -6.44 -5.74 16.17
C LEU A 477 -7.46 -5.14 17.13
N LYS A 478 -8.37 -5.95 17.69
CA LYS A 478 -9.30 -5.52 18.73
C LYS A 478 -8.56 -5.09 20.00
N ASP A 479 -7.63 -5.91 20.50
CA ASP A 479 -6.83 -5.61 21.69
C ASP A 479 -5.99 -4.33 21.48
N ALA A 480 -5.44 -4.14 20.27
CA ALA A 480 -4.71 -2.93 19.91
C ALA A 480 -5.59 -1.67 19.89
N CYS A 481 -6.81 -1.75 19.35
CA CYS A 481 -7.77 -0.64 19.37
C CYS A 481 -8.13 -0.23 20.79
N ILE A 482 -8.49 -1.20 21.63
CA ILE A 482 -8.89 -0.97 23.02
C ILE A 482 -7.73 -0.36 23.83
N LYS A 483 -6.51 -0.91 23.68
CA LYS A 483 -5.31 -0.39 24.36
C LYS A 483 -5.01 1.05 23.93
N ALA A 484 -5.01 1.34 22.63
CA ALA A 484 -4.75 2.67 22.11
C ALA A 484 -5.82 3.69 22.54
N TYR A 485 -7.09 3.27 22.61
CA TYR A 485 -8.19 4.10 23.11
C TYR A 485 -8.02 4.47 24.57
N TYR A 486 -7.82 3.49 25.47
CA TYR A 486 -7.68 3.78 26.89
C TYR A 486 -6.42 4.60 27.21
N GLU A 487 -5.33 4.38 26.47
CA GLU A 487 -4.14 5.21 26.63
C GLU A 487 -4.38 6.66 26.18
N LEU A 488 -5.09 6.86 25.06
CA LEU A 488 -5.49 8.19 24.62
C LEU A 488 -6.41 8.87 25.65
N GLU A 489 -7.39 8.15 26.20
CA GLU A 489 -8.26 8.66 27.27
C GLU A 489 -7.50 9.05 28.53
N ARG A 490 -6.52 8.23 28.93
CA ARG A 490 -5.69 8.49 30.11
C ARG A 490 -4.89 9.77 29.92
N LEU A 491 -4.21 9.91 28.79
CA LEU A 491 -3.43 11.10 28.45
C LEU A 491 -4.31 12.35 28.28
N GLU A 492 -5.53 12.21 27.78
CA GLU A 492 -6.49 13.32 27.71
C GLU A 492 -6.87 13.84 29.10
N LYS A 493 -7.07 12.96 30.08
CA LYS A 493 -7.33 13.37 31.47
C LYS A 493 -6.14 14.07 32.13
N GLU A 494 -4.94 13.79 31.66
CA GLU A 494 -3.69 14.38 32.14
C GLU A 494 -3.25 15.63 31.36
N ASP A 495 -3.98 16.01 30.30
CA ASP A 495 -3.62 17.08 29.35
C ASP A 495 -2.25 16.84 28.66
N LEU A 496 -1.95 15.56 28.38
CA LEU A 496 -0.68 15.08 27.80
C LEU A 496 -0.87 14.42 26.43
N VAL A 497 -1.98 14.66 25.74
CA VAL A 497 -2.24 14.04 24.43
C VAL A 497 -1.22 14.52 23.41
N SER A 498 -0.55 13.56 22.75
CA SER A 498 0.39 13.86 21.68
C SER A 498 -0.02 13.24 20.34
N LYS A 499 0.47 13.83 19.24
CA LYS A 499 0.21 13.36 17.86
C LYS A 499 0.48 11.84 17.67
N PRO A 500 1.56 11.26 18.25
CA PRO A 500 1.80 9.82 18.25
C PRO A 500 0.65 8.93 18.76
N GLN A 501 0.04 9.20 19.92
CA GLN A 501 -1.01 8.33 20.46
C GLN A 501 -2.32 8.46 19.66
N THR A 502 -2.63 9.68 19.20
CA THR A 502 -3.72 9.90 18.24
C THR A 502 -3.51 9.07 16.97
N SER A 503 -2.28 9.08 16.43
CA SER A 503 -1.92 8.33 15.23
C SER A 503 -2.00 6.81 15.44
N GLU A 504 -1.74 6.33 16.66
CA GLU A 504 -1.82 4.92 17.00
C GLU A 504 -3.26 4.39 16.98
N LEU A 505 -4.19 5.09 17.63
CA LEU A 505 -5.62 4.72 17.58
C LEU A 505 -6.17 4.85 16.15
N HIS A 506 -5.80 5.92 15.44
CA HIS A 506 -6.12 6.09 14.01
C HIS A 506 -5.64 4.88 13.19
N ALA A 507 -4.37 4.48 13.34
CA ALA A 507 -3.79 3.35 12.63
C ALA A 507 -4.46 2.03 12.99
N ALA A 508 -4.86 1.83 14.25
CA ALA A 508 -5.54 0.62 14.70
C ALA A 508 -6.94 0.48 14.08
N LEU A 509 -7.74 1.54 14.10
CA LEU A 509 -9.06 1.58 13.46
C LEU A 509 -8.96 1.36 11.94
N PHE A 510 -7.98 2.01 11.29
CA PHE A 510 -7.72 1.78 9.86
C PHE A 510 -7.27 0.35 9.56
N ALA A 511 -6.46 -0.27 10.41
CA ALA A 511 -6.02 -1.65 10.23
C ALA A 511 -7.20 -2.64 10.32
N VAL A 512 -8.15 -2.40 11.24
CA VAL A 512 -9.42 -3.15 11.30
C VAL A 512 -10.21 -3.00 10.00
N GLY A 513 -10.41 -1.76 9.55
CA GLY A 513 -11.13 -1.50 8.29
C GLY A 513 -10.43 -2.07 7.05
N ASP A 514 -9.09 -2.03 7.00
CA ASP A 514 -8.30 -2.56 5.91
C ASP A 514 -8.36 -4.11 5.86
N CYS A 515 -8.29 -4.78 7.01
CA CYS A 515 -8.38 -6.25 7.08
C CYS A 515 -9.79 -6.78 6.83
N PHE A 516 -10.79 -6.22 7.53
CA PHE A 516 -12.13 -6.80 7.64
C PHE A 516 -13.20 -6.05 6.81
N GLY A 517 -12.86 -4.93 6.17
CA GLY A 517 -13.77 -4.19 5.29
C GLY A 517 -13.90 -4.75 3.87
N ALA A 518 -13.26 -5.89 3.59
CA ALA A 518 -13.21 -6.48 2.26
C ALA A 518 -14.13 -7.70 2.15
N THR A 519 -14.65 -7.96 0.95
CA THR A 519 -15.56 -9.08 0.68
C THR A 519 -14.99 -10.41 1.16
N GLY A 520 -15.84 -11.21 1.81
CA GLY A 520 -15.51 -12.51 2.40
C GLY A 520 -14.93 -12.43 3.82
N ALA A 521 -15.06 -11.28 4.51
CA ALA A 521 -14.65 -11.08 5.90
C ALA A 521 -15.83 -10.71 6.82
N GLU A 522 -17.07 -10.90 6.35
CA GLU A 522 -18.26 -10.32 6.95
C GLU A 522 -18.53 -10.88 8.36
N ALA A 523 -18.22 -12.15 8.61
CA ALA A 523 -18.39 -12.78 9.92
C ALA A 523 -17.42 -12.20 10.95
N GLU A 524 -16.13 -12.08 10.61
CA GLU A 524 -15.10 -11.52 11.47
C GLU A 524 -15.29 -10.01 11.66
N ALA A 525 -15.74 -9.30 10.62
CA ALA A 525 -16.13 -7.90 10.70
C ALA A 525 -17.27 -7.68 11.70
N ARG A 526 -18.25 -8.59 11.75
CA ARG A 526 -19.35 -8.55 12.72
C ARG A 526 -18.85 -8.76 14.15
N ASP A 527 -18.02 -9.79 14.37
CA ASP A 527 -17.47 -10.09 15.71
C ASP A 527 -16.62 -8.93 16.24
N ILE A 528 -15.69 -8.40 15.44
CA ILE A 528 -14.83 -7.31 15.89
C ILE A 528 -15.61 -6.03 16.16
N ARG A 529 -16.61 -5.70 15.33
CA ARG A 529 -17.47 -4.53 15.55
C ARG A 529 -18.26 -4.64 16.84
N HIS A 530 -18.86 -5.80 17.10
CA HIS A 530 -19.62 -6.01 18.33
C HIS A 530 -18.73 -5.79 19.58
N ARG A 531 -17.48 -6.28 19.53
CA ARG A 531 -16.51 -6.09 20.62
C ARG A 531 -16.02 -4.64 20.76
N LEU A 532 -16.02 -3.87 19.69
CA LEU A 532 -15.61 -2.46 19.67
C LEU A 532 -16.78 -1.48 19.83
N GLU A 533 -18.02 -1.96 19.87
CA GLU A 533 -19.23 -1.12 19.81
C GLU A 533 -19.22 0.03 20.82
N ARG A 534 -18.98 -0.28 22.09
CA ARG A 534 -18.95 0.72 23.17
C ARG A 534 -17.89 1.79 22.91
N MET A 535 -16.68 1.38 22.51
CA MET A 535 -15.59 2.30 22.21
C MET A 535 -15.94 3.22 21.03
N LEU A 536 -16.52 2.66 19.96
CA LEU A 536 -16.93 3.44 18.79
C LEU A 536 -18.03 4.46 19.13
N GLN A 537 -19.02 4.07 19.95
CA GLN A 537 -20.06 4.97 20.45
C GLN A 537 -19.47 6.09 21.31
N GLU A 538 -18.56 5.77 22.23
CA GLU A 538 -17.91 6.77 23.09
C GLU A 538 -17.06 7.76 22.28
N ILE A 539 -16.34 7.31 21.25
CA ILE A 539 -15.59 8.18 20.33
C ILE A 539 -16.52 9.18 19.63
N VAL A 540 -17.63 8.71 19.05
CA VAL A 540 -18.61 9.57 18.36
C VAL A 540 -19.32 10.51 19.34
N HIS A 541 -19.65 10.04 20.54
CA HIS A 541 -20.27 10.87 21.56
C HIS A 541 -19.32 12.00 22.01
N LYS A 542 -18.04 11.70 22.22
CA LYS A 542 -17.05 12.69 22.63
C LYS A 542 -16.86 13.80 21.60
N SER A 543 -16.86 13.50 20.30
CA SER A 543 -16.67 14.55 19.27
C SER A 543 -17.71 15.66 19.36
N LYS A 544 -18.97 15.28 19.63
CA LYS A 544 -20.09 16.19 19.75
C LYS A 544 -19.99 17.13 20.96
N HIS A 545 -19.46 16.62 22.08
CA HIS A 545 -19.47 17.35 23.35
C HIS A 545 -18.12 17.99 23.70
N ARG A 546 -17.03 17.52 23.10
CA ARG A 546 -15.67 18.00 23.30
C ARG A 546 -15.02 18.13 21.95
N HIS A 547 -15.01 19.34 21.39
CA HIS A 547 -14.24 19.62 20.18
C HIS A 547 -12.75 19.58 20.53
N SER A 548 -12.17 18.38 20.48
CA SER A 548 -10.73 18.16 20.66
C SER A 548 -10.08 17.96 19.28
N PRO A 549 -9.22 18.87 18.83
CA PRO A 549 -8.53 18.75 17.54
C PRO A 549 -7.77 17.42 17.39
N SER A 550 -7.28 16.86 18.49
CA SER A 550 -6.58 15.58 18.53
C SER A 550 -7.49 14.38 18.20
N TYR A 551 -8.81 14.48 18.35
CA TYR A 551 -9.73 13.39 18.00
C TYR A 551 -10.20 13.42 16.55
N VAL A 552 -9.98 14.51 15.82
CA VAL A 552 -10.40 14.63 14.40
C VAL A 552 -9.88 13.48 13.54
N PRO A 553 -8.57 13.10 13.59
CA PRO A 553 -8.10 11.92 12.86
C PRO A 553 -8.82 10.64 13.30
N VAL A 554 -9.01 10.44 14.60
CA VAL A 554 -9.67 9.24 15.16
C VAL A 554 -11.10 9.12 14.64
N LEU A 555 -11.84 10.23 14.51
CA LEU A 555 -13.18 10.26 13.93
C LEU A 555 -13.18 9.89 12.46
N ARG A 556 -12.25 10.44 11.66
CA ARG A 556 -12.06 10.06 10.25
C ARG A 556 -11.82 8.54 10.10
N ALA A 557 -11.00 7.96 10.97
CA ALA A 557 -10.73 6.51 10.99
C ALA A 557 -11.93 5.68 11.46
N THR A 558 -12.70 6.21 12.41
CA THR A 558 -13.95 5.60 12.91
C THR A 558 -14.99 5.56 11.80
N ALA A 559 -15.21 6.68 11.11
CA ALA A 559 -16.11 6.75 9.97
C ALA A 559 -15.67 5.77 8.86
N TYR A 560 -14.37 5.73 8.53
CA TYR A 560 -13.83 4.76 7.59
C TYR A 560 -14.16 3.31 7.98
N LEU A 561 -13.87 2.92 9.22
CA LEU A 561 -14.16 1.58 9.74
C LEU A 561 -15.65 1.26 9.58
N LEU A 562 -16.53 2.15 10.04
CA LEU A 562 -17.99 1.97 10.00
C LEU A 562 -18.50 1.78 8.57
N VAL A 563 -17.98 2.55 7.61
CA VAL A 563 -18.37 2.44 6.19
C VAL A 563 -17.96 1.10 5.60
N VAL A 564 -16.70 0.69 5.77
CA VAL A 564 -16.17 -0.49 5.09
C VAL A 564 -16.61 -1.79 5.76
N THR A 565 -16.95 -1.76 7.05
CA THR A 565 -17.41 -2.94 7.81
C THR A 565 -18.93 -2.99 8.05
N ALA A 566 -19.72 -2.12 7.41
CA ALA A 566 -21.19 -2.11 7.52
C ALA A 566 -21.80 -3.51 7.30
N GLN A 567 -22.85 -3.85 8.07
CA GLN A 567 -23.47 -5.18 8.09
C GLN A 567 -24.98 -5.08 7.79
N PRO A 568 -25.57 -6.12 7.15
CA PRO A 568 -27.01 -6.17 6.94
C PRO A 568 -27.76 -6.07 8.26
N GLN A 569 -28.94 -5.44 8.21
CA GLN A 569 -29.84 -5.36 9.36
C GLN A 569 -30.27 -6.77 9.80
N ILE A 570 -30.31 -7.00 11.12
CA ILE A 570 -30.81 -8.25 11.71
C ILE A 570 -32.12 -7.94 12.43
N GLY A 571 -33.25 -8.39 11.86
CA GLY A 571 -34.57 -8.11 12.41
C GLY A 571 -34.92 -6.62 12.35
N ALA A 572 -35.35 -6.05 13.47
CA ALA A 572 -35.75 -4.64 13.58
C ALA A 572 -34.63 -3.72 14.08
N GLU A 573 -33.51 -4.26 14.54
CA GLU A 573 -32.41 -3.45 15.10
C GLU A 573 -31.60 -2.80 13.98
N GLU A 574 -31.44 -1.48 14.04
CA GLU A 574 -30.61 -0.71 13.12
C GLU A 574 -29.12 -1.09 13.24
N ASP A 575 -28.42 -1.24 12.10
CA ASP A 575 -26.98 -1.52 12.11
C ASP A 575 -26.21 -0.35 12.77
N LEU A 576 -25.24 -0.69 13.62
CA LEU A 576 -24.42 0.30 14.33
C LEU A 576 -23.76 1.33 13.39
N SER A 577 -23.36 0.94 12.18
CA SER A 577 -22.78 1.87 11.21
C SER A 577 -23.82 2.82 10.66
N HIS A 578 -25.04 2.37 10.37
CA HIS A 578 -26.10 3.28 9.91
C HIS A 578 -26.38 4.37 10.95
N ARG A 579 -26.54 3.98 12.23
CA ARG A 579 -26.77 4.91 13.33
C ARG A 579 -25.61 5.90 13.53
N LEU A 580 -24.40 5.39 13.70
CA LEU A 580 -23.23 6.24 13.98
C LEU A 580 -22.82 7.11 12.77
N LEU A 581 -22.96 6.61 11.53
CA LEU A 581 -22.70 7.43 10.34
C LEU A 581 -23.76 8.53 10.18
N THR A 582 -25.02 8.27 10.55
CA THR A 582 -26.06 9.30 10.57
C THR A 582 -25.68 10.44 11.52
N GLU A 583 -25.09 10.11 12.68
CA GLU A 583 -24.55 11.11 13.59
C GLU A 583 -23.35 11.86 13.02
N LEU A 584 -22.39 11.14 12.44
CA LEU A 584 -21.16 11.70 11.86
C LEU A 584 -21.40 12.50 10.57
N SER A 585 -22.52 12.30 9.88
CA SER A 585 -22.92 13.09 8.70
C SER A 585 -23.11 14.58 8.97
N LYS A 586 -23.21 14.95 10.26
CA LYS A 586 -23.39 16.32 10.75
C LYS A 586 -22.17 16.83 11.53
N ASP A 587 -21.06 16.11 11.49
CA ASP A 587 -19.83 16.50 12.18
C ASP A 587 -19.22 17.77 11.56
N ALA A 588 -18.48 18.54 12.36
CA ALA A 588 -17.83 19.77 11.90
C ALA A 588 -16.61 19.48 11.00
N ASP A 589 -16.01 18.30 11.11
CA ASP A 589 -14.95 17.85 10.21
C ASP A 589 -15.55 17.41 8.86
N GLU A 590 -15.39 18.27 7.84
CA GLU A 590 -15.93 18.06 6.49
C GLU A 590 -15.56 16.68 5.90
N PRO A 591 -14.31 16.18 5.96
CA PRO A 591 -13.99 14.83 5.46
C PRO A 591 -14.77 13.70 6.14
N THR A 592 -15.04 13.83 7.45
CA THR A 592 -15.84 12.87 8.22
C THR A 592 -17.32 12.92 7.83
N ALA A 593 -17.87 14.14 7.72
CA ALA A 593 -19.25 14.36 7.31
C ALA A 593 -19.49 13.88 5.87
N ASP A 594 -18.59 14.21 4.95
CA ASP A 594 -18.66 13.81 3.54
C ASP A 594 -18.59 12.31 3.35
N LEU A 595 -17.66 11.62 4.03
CA LEU A 595 -17.60 10.16 4.00
C LEU A 595 -18.91 9.54 4.48
N SER A 596 -19.46 10.09 5.58
CA SER A 596 -20.67 9.56 6.20
C SER A 596 -21.89 9.78 5.31
N ARG A 597 -22.07 10.98 4.76
CA ARG A 597 -23.12 11.29 3.78
C ARG A 597 -23.00 10.43 2.53
N TRP A 598 -21.80 10.33 1.98
CA TRP A 598 -21.52 9.48 0.83
C TRP A 598 -21.92 8.04 1.10
N ALA A 599 -21.52 7.47 2.24
CA ALA A 599 -21.87 6.10 2.59
C ALA A 599 -23.38 5.91 2.81
N LEU A 600 -24.04 6.81 3.54
CA LEU A 600 -25.49 6.75 3.77
C LEU A 600 -26.29 6.79 2.46
N GLY A 601 -25.83 7.57 1.48
CA GLY A 601 -26.50 7.72 0.18
C GLY A 601 -26.49 6.49 -0.71
N PHE A 602 -25.63 5.48 -0.48
CA PHE A 602 -25.60 4.28 -1.33
C PHE A 602 -25.38 2.95 -0.62
N ARG A 603 -24.63 2.91 0.49
CA ARG A 603 -24.15 1.67 1.13
C ARG A 603 -25.31 0.87 1.72
N PHE A 604 -26.32 1.56 2.24
CA PHE A 604 -27.48 0.99 2.89
C PHE A 604 -28.67 0.95 1.92
N GLY A 605 -29.03 -0.26 1.48
CA GLY A 605 -30.11 -0.49 0.54
C GLY A 605 -31.47 -0.75 1.21
N PRO A 606 -32.54 -0.91 0.41
CA PRO A 606 -33.86 -1.28 0.92
C PRO A 606 -33.81 -2.55 1.76
N GLY A 607 -34.63 -2.59 2.82
CA GLY A 607 -34.72 -3.73 3.73
C GLY A 607 -33.45 -3.97 4.56
N GLY A 608 -32.61 -2.96 4.76
CA GLY A 608 -31.39 -3.07 5.57
C GLY A 608 -30.26 -3.85 4.90
N THR A 609 -30.30 -4.00 3.57
CA THR A 609 -29.25 -4.66 2.79
C THR A 609 -28.01 -3.77 2.68
N ILE A 610 -26.86 -4.38 2.46
CA ILE A 610 -25.56 -3.70 2.43
C ILE A 610 -24.90 -3.86 1.06
N ARG A 611 -24.84 -2.78 0.28
CA ARG A 611 -24.38 -2.78 -1.12
C ARG A 611 -22.86 -2.66 -1.22
N PRO A 612 -22.13 -3.55 -1.92
CA PRO A 612 -20.67 -3.50 -2.01
C PRO A 612 -20.10 -2.12 -2.39
N LEU A 613 -18.89 -1.80 -1.93
CA LEU A 613 -18.27 -0.49 -2.20
C LEU A 613 -18.07 -0.21 -3.70
N HIS A 614 -17.83 -1.23 -4.52
CA HIS A 614 -17.70 -1.08 -5.97
C HIS A 614 -19.01 -0.71 -6.69
N HIS A 615 -20.15 -0.69 -5.97
CA HIS A 615 -21.44 -0.15 -6.44
C HIS A 615 -21.60 1.35 -6.13
N ALA A 616 -20.67 1.96 -5.40
CA ALA A 616 -20.76 3.36 -5.05
C ALA A 616 -20.90 4.23 -6.30
N PRO A 617 -21.79 5.25 -6.29
CA PRO A 617 -21.82 6.19 -7.37
C PRO A 617 -20.52 7.00 -7.35
N LEU A 618 -20.05 7.35 -8.54
CA LEU A 618 -18.87 8.22 -8.68
C LEU A 618 -19.13 9.62 -8.15
N TYR A 619 -20.41 10.00 -8.12
CA TYR A 619 -20.92 11.32 -7.82
C TYR A 619 -21.98 11.18 -6.73
N PRO A 620 -21.92 11.96 -5.64
CA PRO A 620 -23.10 12.12 -4.81
C PRO A 620 -24.23 12.65 -5.70
N SER A 621 -25.41 12.06 -5.61
CA SER A 621 -26.58 12.69 -6.23
C SER A 621 -26.74 14.07 -5.58
N PRO A 622 -26.98 15.15 -6.34
CA PRO A 622 -27.32 16.45 -5.74
C PRO A 622 -28.54 16.35 -4.81
N ASP A 623 -29.33 15.29 -4.94
CA ASP A 623 -30.58 15.04 -4.22
C ASP A 623 -30.48 13.93 -3.14
N ALA A 624 -29.28 13.65 -2.59
CA ALA A 624 -29.09 12.65 -1.52
C ALA A 624 -29.12 13.25 -0.11
#